data_AF-A0A2N8C6J7-F1
#
_entry.id   AF-A0A2N8C6J7-F1
#
_cell.length_a   1.000
_cell.length_b   1.000
_cell.length_c   1.000
_cell.angle_alpha   90.00
_cell.angle_beta   90.00
_cell.angle_gamma   90.00
#
_symmetry.space_group_name_H-M   'P 1'
#
loop_
_entity.id
_entity.type
_entity.pdbx_description
1 polymer ?
#
loop_
_entity_poly.entity_id
_entity_poly.type
_entity_poly.pdbx_seq_one_letter_code
_entity_poly.pdbx_strand_id
1 'polypeptide(L)'
;MFDRSDFDQLSSEQLTFWAAHNHCPGIYYTAYPQSAFRTRSSEERIRVTRVRKRQGENGLNFWLFAEWIDWRPGGENYFAGYVSDAKFEEVSEAVFNQMVAEQAIDLIAPLKQPLHESTGFVGALLMYSMKTEFIVSLFAEYEDEYIHFYWDTTA
;
A
#
# COMPACT_ATOMS: atom_id res chain seq x y z
N MET A 1 8.10 1.62 12.66
CA MET A 1 7.69 0.72 11.58
C MET A 1 7.47 -0.67 12.09
N PHE A 2 6.42 -1.31 11.60
CA PHE A 2 6.12 -2.71 11.86
C PHE A 2 6.99 -3.64 11.03
N ASP A 3 7.11 -4.89 11.44
CA ASP A 3 7.77 -5.95 10.68
C ASP A 3 6.93 -7.24 10.60
N ARG A 4 7.52 -8.30 10.04
CA ARG A 4 6.86 -9.61 9.92
C ARG A 4 6.47 -10.19 11.28
N SER A 5 7.27 -9.96 12.33
CA SER A 5 7.00 -10.48 13.67
C SER A 5 5.82 -9.77 14.34
N ASP A 6 5.59 -8.48 14.05
CA ASP A 6 4.38 -7.78 14.47
C ASP A 6 3.14 -8.36 13.80
N PHE A 7 3.23 -8.70 12.51
CA PHE A 7 2.15 -9.33 11.77
C PHE A 7 1.84 -10.75 12.26
N ASP A 8 2.86 -11.58 12.49
CA ASP A 8 2.69 -12.97 12.93
C ASP A 8 2.07 -13.08 14.34
N GLN A 9 2.05 -11.99 15.12
CA GLN A 9 1.37 -11.90 16.44
C GLN A 9 -0.14 -11.68 16.33
N LEU A 10 -0.66 -11.34 15.14
CA LEU A 10 -2.09 -11.08 14.95
C LEU A 10 -2.90 -12.37 15.02
N SER A 11 -4.04 -12.31 15.69
CA SER A 11 -5.05 -13.36 15.63
C SER A 11 -5.85 -13.29 14.32
N SER A 12 -6.48 -14.40 13.92
CA SER A 12 -7.38 -14.42 12.75
C SER A 12 -8.51 -13.39 12.86
N GLU A 13 -8.97 -13.05 14.06
CA GLU A 13 -10.01 -12.04 14.29
C GLU A 13 -9.50 -10.62 13.96
N GLN A 14 -8.21 -10.35 14.18
CA GLN A 14 -7.59 -9.06 13.85
C GLN A 14 -7.36 -8.90 12.34
N LEU A 15 -7.37 -9.99 11.58
CA LEU A 15 -7.29 -10.00 10.12
C LEU A 15 -8.68 -9.84 9.45
N THR A 16 -9.66 -9.32 10.16
CA THR A 16 -11.00 -9.01 9.62
C THR A 16 -11.13 -7.51 9.30
N PHE A 17 -11.98 -7.18 8.33
CA PHE A 17 -12.25 -5.80 7.93
C PHE A 17 -12.59 -4.88 9.10
N TRP A 18 -13.48 -5.36 9.98
CA TRP A 18 -14.02 -4.56 11.07
C TRP A 18 -12.95 -4.21 12.11
N ALA A 19 -11.96 -5.09 12.32
CA ALA A 19 -10.82 -4.79 13.17
C ALA A 19 -9.91 -3.73 12.52
N ALA A 20 -9.57 -3.86 11.24
CA ALA A 20 -8.73 -2.91 10.53
C ALA A 20 -9.38 -1.52 10.38
N HIS A 21 -10.68 -1.47 10.02
CA HIS A 21 -11.42 -0.23 9.76
C HIS A 21 -11.54 0.68 10.99
N ASN A 22 -11.77 0.11 12.17
CA ASN A 22 -12.02 0.90 13.37
C ASN A 22 -10.76 1.57 13.95
N HIS A 23 -9.58 1.25 13.43
CA HIS A 23 -8.31 1.69 14.01
C HIS A 23 -7.60 2.81 13.26
N CYS A 24 -8.12 3.27 12.11
CA CYS A 24 -7.43 4.29 11.32
C CYS A 24 -8.32 5.47 10.87
N PRO A 25 -8.75 6.35 11.79
CA PRO A 25 -9.53 7.54 11.43
C PRO A 25 -8.68 8.56 10.67
N GLY A 26 -9.25 9.13 9.60
CA GLY A 26 -8.59 10.15 8.78
C GLY A 26 -7.82 9.59 7.58
N ILE A 27 -7.98 8.31 7.26
CA ILE A 27 -7.50 7.74 6.00
C ILE A 27 -8.21 8.43 4.83
N TYR A 28 -7.43 8.75 3.80
CA TYR A 28 -7.92 9.15 2.49
C TYR A 28 -7.09 8.48 1.40
N TYR A 29 -7.66 8.35 0.20
CA TYR A 29 -6.95 7.79 -0.93
C TYR A 29 -7.24 8.56 -2.22
N THR A 30 -6.28 8.51 -3.13
CA THR A 30 -6.45 8.91 -4.54
C THR A 30 -6.37 7.66 -5.41
N ALA A 31 -7.34 7.48 -6.29
CA ALA A 31 -7.38 6.34 -7.21
C ALA A 31 -7.19 6.81 -8.65
N TYR A 32 -6.35 6.09 -9.40
CA TYR A 32 -6.14 6.26 -10.83
C TYR A 32 -6.65 5.00 -11.51
N PRO A 33 -7.91 5.02 -12.00
CA PRO A 33 -8.47 3.88 -12.73
C PRO A 33 -7.80 3.73 -14.10
N GLN A 34 -8.09 2.65 -14.82
CA GLN A 34 -7.65 2.41 -16.21
C GLN A 34 -7.75 3.64 -17.12
N SER A 35 -8.82 4.44 -17.00
CA SER A 35 -9.01 5.64 -17.83
C SER A 35 -8.02 6.78 -17.54
N ALA A 36 -7.23 6.68 -16.46
CA ALA A 36 -6.18 7.61 -16.11
C ALA A 36 -4.83 7.29 -16.79
N PHE A 37 -4.71 6.15 -17.48
CA PHE A 37 -3.50 5.73 -18.20
C PHE A 37 -3.59 6.10 -19.69
N ARG A 38 -2.43 6.36 -20.31
CA ARG A 38 -2.31 6.78 -21.72
C ARG A 38 -2.78 5.69 -22.69
N THR A 39 -2.57 4.43 -22.34
CA THR A 39 -2.96 3.29 -23.16
C THR A 39 -4.44 2.99 -22.95
N ARG A 40 -5.24 3.09 -24.01
CA ARG A 40 -6.71 2.89 -23.96
C ARG A 40 -7.14 1.48 -23.55
N SER A 41 -6.23 0.51 -23.58
CA SER A 41 -6.41 -0.87 -23.13
C SER A 41 -5.61 -1.20 -21.86
N SER A 42 -5.07 -0.19 -21.15
CA SER A 42 -4.34 -0.45 -19.90
C SER A 42 -5.29 -1.11 -18.91
N GLU A 43 -4.94 -2.29 -18.42
CA GLU A 43 -5.70 -2.95 -17.36
C GLU A 43 -5.20 -2.54 -15.96
N GLU A 44 -4.38 -1.51 -15.92
CA GLU A 44 -3.66 -1.05 -14.74
C GLU A 44 -4.53 -0.14 -13.89
N ARG A 45 -4.30 -0.18 -12.58
CA ARG A 45 -4.87 0.76 -11.63
C ARG A 45 -3.83 1.11 -10.58
N ILE A 46 -3.90 2.34 -10.10
CA ILE A 46 -3.12 2.79 -8.94
C ILE A 46 -4.07 3.26 -7.85
N ARG A 47 -3.71 2.98 -6.61
CA ARG A 47 -4.23 3.67 -5.43
C ARG A 47 -3.08 4.17 -4.57
N VAL A 48 -3.22 5.40 -4.09
CA VAL A 48 -2.35 5.96 -3.07
C VAL A 48 -3.19 6.27 -1.85
N THR A 49 -3.01 5.49 -0.78
CA THR A 49 -3.72 5.62 0.49
C THR A 49 -2.81 6.30 1.50
N ARG A 50 -3.34 7.21 2.31
CA ARG A 50 -2.55 8.02 3.25
C ARG A 50 -3.29 8.26 4.55
N VAL A 51 -2.54 8.42 5.64
CA VAL A 51 -3.07 8.90 6.92
C VAL A 51 -1.99 9.62 7.71
N ARG A 52 -2.38 10.61 8.51
CA ARG A 52 -1.46 11.21 9.48
C ARG A 52 -1.10 10.19 10.55
N LYS A 53 0.19 10.12 10.86
CA LYS A 53 0.73 9.23 11.89
C LYS A 53 0.38 9.74 13.28
N ARG A 54 -0.04 8.83 14.17
CA ARG A 54 -0.27 9.14 15.58
C ARG A 54 0.83 8.58 16.45
N GLN A 55 1.00 9.18 17.62
CA GLN A 55 2.02 8.77 18.56
C GLN A 55 1.79 7.32 19.02
N GLY A 56 2.83 6.48 18.90
CA GLY A 56 2.80 5.08 19.35
C GLY A 56 2.25 4.09 18.32
N GLU A 57 1.83 4.54 17.14
CA GLU A 57 1.46 3.65 16.04
C GLU A 57 2.70 3.19 15.27
N ASN A 58 2.70 1.95 14.78
CA ASN A 58 3.77 1.40 13.94
C ASN A 58 3.38 1.28 12.46
N GLY A 59 2.12 1.52 12.10
CA GLY A 59 1.60 1.48 10.72
C GLY A 59 0.93 0.17 10.29
N LEU A 60 0.97 -0.89 11.11
CA LEU A 60 0.45 -2.23 10.75
C LEU A 60 -1.05 -2.20 10.42
N ASN A 61 -1.86 -1.60 11.30
CA ASN A 61 -3.31 -1.47 11.08
C ASN A 61 -3.65 -0.64 9.85
N PHE A 62 -2.86 0.42 9.58
CA PHE A 62 -3.04 1.24 8.38
C PHE A 62 -2.78 0.42 7.12
N TRP A 63 -1.70 -0.36 7.08
CA TRP A 63 -1.38 -1.20 5.93
C TRP A 63 -2.48 -2.25 5.70
N LEU A 64 -2.89 -2.98 6.73
CA LEU A 64 -3.98 -3.97 6.62
C LEU A 64 -5.27 -3.35 6.11
N PHE A 65 -5.61 -2.15 6.58
CA PHE A 65 -6.77 -1.44 6.09
C PHE A 65 -6.63 -1.03 4.62
N ALA A 66 -5.46 -0.52 4.22
CA ALA A 66 -5.22 -0.09 2.86
C ALA A 66 -5.33 -1.28 1.88
N GLU A 67 -4.66 -2.40 2.20
CA GLU A 67 -4.77 -3.66 1.45
C GLU A 67 -6.20 -4.16 1.35
N TRP A 68 -6.99 -4.03 2.42
CA TRP A 68 -8.38 -4.45 2.38
C TRP A 68 -9.21 -3.68 1.36
N ILE A 69 -9.05 -2.36 1.27
CA ILE A 69 -9.82 -1.56 0.30
C ILE A 69 -9.41 -1.93 -1.12
N ASP A 70 -8.14 -2.27 -1.35
CA ASP A 70 -7.59 -2.66 -2.65
C ASP A 70 -7.99 -4.10 -3.05
N TRP A 71 -8.06 -5.02 -2.08
CA TRP A 71 -8.46 -6.40 -2.27
C TRP A 71 -9.95 -6.54 -2.61
N ARG A 72 -10.26 -6.69 -3.91
CA ARG A 72 -11.64 -6.82 -4.41
C ARG A 72 -12.12 -8.16 -4.99
N PRO A 73 -11.33 -9.23 -5.21
CA PRO A 73 -11.91 -10.45 -5.79
C PRO A 73 -12.39 -11.51 -4.79
N GLY A 74 -11.78 -11.63 -3.59
CA GLY A 74 -11.96 -12.82 -2.74
C GLY A 74 -13.05 -12.73 -1.66
N GLY A 75 -13.37 -11.53 -1.18
CA GLY A 75 -14.15 -11.37 0.06
C GLY A 75 -13.32 -11.69 1.32
N GLU A 76 -13.96 -11.57 2.49
CA GLU A 76 -13.25 -11.56 3.79
C GLU A 76 -12.43 -12.82 4.06
N ASN A 77 -12.91 -13.97 3.61
CA ASN A 77 -12.35 -15.28 3.93
C ASN A 77 -10.97 -15.54 3.30
N TYR A 78 -10.59 -14.81 2.25
CA TYR A 78 -9.30 -15.00 1.57
C TYR A 78 -8.28 -13.92 1.93
N PHE A 79 -8.71 -12.85 2.60
CA PHE A 79 -7.85 -11.72 2.92
C PHE A 79 -6.68 -12.14 3.83
N ALA A 80 -6.96 -12.91 4.88
CA ALA A 80 -5.92 -13.39 5.79
C ALA A 80 -4.83 -14.21 5.06
N GLY A 81 -5.23 -15.05 4.11
CA GLY A 81 -4.29 -15.80 3.26
C GLY A 81 -3.48 -14.87 2.37
N TYR A 82 -4.14 -13.93 1.68
CA TYR A 82 -3.50 -12.93 0.86
C TYR A 82 -2.40 -12.17 1.63
N VAL A 83 -2.76 -11.49 2.74
CA VAL A 83 -1.79 -10.68 3.51
C VAL A 83 -0.67 -11.51 4.17
N SER A 84 -0.89 -12.81 4.38
CA SER A 84 0.14 -13.71 4.91
C SER A 84 1.29 -13.95 3.92
N ASP A 85 1.05 -13.79 2.62
CA ASP A 85 2.05 -13.99 1.57
C ASP A 85 2.97 -12.77 1.34
N ALA A 86 2.62 -11.63 1.95
CA ALA A 86 3.40 -10.38 1.91
C ALA A 86 4.85 -10.59 2.37
N LYS A 87 5.78 -9.91 1.70
CA LYS A 87 7.22 -10.12 1.91
C LYS A 87 7.84 -9.30 3.03
N PHE A 88 7.27 -8.15 3.37
CA PHE A 88 7.84 -7.21 4.34
C PHE A 88 9.32 -6.90 4.03
N GLU A 89 9.67 -6.78 2.74
CA GLU A 89 11.04 -6.51 2.31
C GLU A 89 11.37 -5.04 2.54
N GLU A 90 12.34 -4.74 3.41
CA GLU A 90 12.78 -3.37 3.62
C GLU A 90 13.39 -2.75 2.37
N VAL A 91 12.93 -1.56 2.01
CA VAL A 91 13.46 -0.79 0.88
C VAL A 91 13.82 0.63 1.32
N SER A 92 14.83 1.21 0.66
CA SER A 92 15.20 2.61 0.91
C SER A 92 14.16 3.56 0.32
N GLU A 93 14.13 4.80 0.80
CA GLU A 93 13.29 5.86 0.24
C GLU A 93 13.52 6.05 -1.27
N ALA A 94 14.77 5.93 -1.73
CA ALA A 94 15.11 6.04 -3.15
C ALA A 94 14.49 4.91 -3.97
N VAL A 95 14.54 3.67 -3.46
CA VAL A 95 13.93 2.51 -4.12
C VAL A 95 12.40 2.61 -4.11
N PHE A 96 11.80 3.02 -2.99
CA PHE A 96 10.37 3.29 -2.90
C PHE A 96 9.91 4.29 -3.97
N ASN A 97 10.54 5.47 -4.02
CA ASN A 97 10.19 6.51 -4.99
C ASN A 97 10.43 6.08 -6.43
N GLN A 98 11.49 5.30 -6.69
CA GLN A 98 11.74 4.72 -8.00
C GLN A 98 10.61 3.78 -8.44
N MET A 99 10.20 2.83 -7.58
CA MET A 99 9.14 1.87 -7.91
C MET A 99 7.79 2.57 -8.13
N VAL A 100 7.47 3.60 -7.34
CA VAL A 100 6.27 4.42 -7.56
C VAL A 100 6.35 5.12 -8.93
N ALA A 101 7.49 5.71 -9.27
CA ALA A 101 7.67 6.42 -10.53
C ALA A 101 7.58 5.48 -11.75
N GLU A 102 8.17 4.29 -11.65
CA GLU A 102 8.10 3.25 -12.70
C GLU A 102 6.65 2.85 -12.97
N GLN A 103 5.84 2.61 -11.93
CA GLN A 103 4.46 2.19 -12.10
C GLN A 103 3.49 3.32 -12.48
N ALA A 104 3.85 4.57 -12.21
CA ALA A 104 3.05 5.75 -12.54
C ALA A 104 3.40 6.39 -13.89
N ILE A 105 4.37 5.85 -14.64
CA ILE A 105 4.96 6.49 -15.82
C ILE A 105 3.94 6.76 -16.94
N ASP A 106 2.95 5.88 -17.07
CA ASP A 106 1.95 5.92 -18.14
C ASP A 106 0.67 6.68 -17.77
N LEU A 107 0.64 7.33 -16.60
CA LEU A 107 -0.48 8.21 -16.25
C LEU A 107 -0.58 9.40 -17.22
N ILE A 108 -1.82 9.77 -17.57
CA ILE A 108 -2.13 10.97 -18.36
C ILE A 108 -1.79 12.21 -17.54
N ALA A 109 -2.26 12.27 -16.30
CA ALA A 109 -1.91 13.28 -15.32
C ALA A 109 -0.79 12.73 -14.41
N PRO A 110 0.43 13.29 -14.46
CA PRO A 110 1.53 12.78 -13.66
C PRO A 110 1.22 12.77 -12.16
N LEU A 111 1.51 11.65 -11.50
CA LEU A 111 1.47 11.56 -10.04
C LEU A 111 2.56 12.48 -9.46
N LYS A 112 2.24 13.26 -8.42
CA LYS A 112 3.24 14.07 -7.70
C LYS A 112 4.34 13.15 -7.17
N GLN A 113 5.60 13.43 -7.54
CA GLN A 113 6.78 12.71 -7.07
C GLN A 113 7.78 13.68 -6.42
N PRO A 114 8.43 13.30 -5.30
CA PRO A 114 8.10 12.16 -4.44
C PRO A 114 6.69 12.30 -3.84
N LEU A 115 6.10 11.19 -3.38
CA LEU A 115 4.77 11.20 -2.78
C LEU A 115 4.71 12.04 -1.49
N HIS A 116 5.83 12.15 -0.78
CA HIS A 116 6.00 13.00 0.39
C HIS A 116 7.28 13.81 0.27
N GLU A 117 7.37 14.92 1.00
CA GLU A 117 8.60 15.70 1.06
C GLU A 117 9.73 14.86 1.68
N SER A 118 10.96 15.05 1.21
CA SER A 118 12.13 14.22 1.52
C SER A 118 12.70 14.43 2.94
N THR A 119 11.84 14.79 3.89
CA THR A 119 12.19 14.99 5.29
C THR A 119 11.35 14.07 6.16
N GLY A 120 11.98 13.48 7.18
CA GLY A 120 11.28 12.62 8.12
C GLY A 120 10.98 11.21 7.60
N PHE A 121 11.72 10.69 6.61
CA PHE A 121 11.61 9.28 6.22
C PHE A 121 12.05 8.37 7.38
N VAL A 122 11.20 7.43 7.77
CA VAL A 122 11.48 6.45 8.83
C VAL A 122 11.82 5.09 8.24
N GLY A 123 11.08 4.65 7.23
CA GLY A 123 11.29 3.35 6.59
C GLY A 123 10.23 3.06 5.52
N ALA A 124 10.49 2.06 4.69
CA ALA A 124 9.54 1.56 3.71
C ALA A 124 9.65 0.05 3.54
N LEU A 125 8.53 -0.56 3.16
CA LEU A 125 8.38 -2.00 2.96
C LEU A 125 7.79 -2.26 1.58
N LEU A 126 8.40 -3.19 0.85
CA LEU A 126 7.83 -3.85 -0.32
C LEU A 126 7.07 -5.09 0.14
N MET A 127 5.75 -5.05 -0.04
CA MET A 127 4.86 -6.13 0.38
C MET A 127 4.66 -7.14 -0.75
N TYR A 128 4.40 -6.64 -1.96
CA TYR A 128 4.20 -7.43 -3.17
C TYR A 128 4.94 -6.79 -4.34
N SER A 129 5.44 -7.63 -5.26
CA SER A 129 6.13 -7.18 -6.46
C SER A 129 5.71 -7.98 -7.69
N MET A 130 5.95 -7.39 -8.87
CA MET A 130 5.74 -8.01 -10.18
C MET A 130 6.50 -9.32 -10.42
N LYS A 131 7.45 -9.69 -9.54
CA LYS A 131 8.15 -10.97 -9.64
C LYS A 131 7.26 -12.16 -9.30
N THR A 132 6.23 -11.94 -8.48
CA THR A 132 5.40 -13.02 -7.93
C THR A 132 3.92 -12.86 -8.26
N GLU A 133 3.44 -11.63 -8.40
CA GLU A 133 2.02 -11.32 -8.61
C GLU A 133 1.88 -10.13 -9.57
N PHE A 134 0.74 -9.96 -10.23
CA PHE A 134 0.44 -8.78 -11.06
C PHE A 134 0.12 -7.53 -10.22
N ILE A 135 0.81 -7.39 -9.08
CA ILE A 135 0.57 -6.40 -8.04
C ILE A 135 1.93 -5.83 -7.59
N VAL A 136 1.96 -4.52 -7.36
CA VAL A 136 3.00 -3.86 -6.57
C VAL A 136 2.32 -3.19 -5.39
N SER A 137 2.75 -3.56 -4.19
CA SER A 137 2.29 -2.92 -2.95
C SER A 137 3.48 -2.47 -2.13
N LEU A 138 3.48 -1.18 -1.82
CA LEU A 138 4.53 -0.50 -1.08
C LEU A 138 3.92 0.21 0.12
N PHE A 139 4.55 0.09 1.27
CA PHE A 139 4.25 0.89 2.46
C PHE A 139 5.44 1.80 2.77
N ALA A 140 5.18 3.04 3.15
CA ALA A 140 6.19 3.96 3.65
C ALA A 140 5.70 4.63 4.94
N GLU A 141 6.62 4.75 5.89
CA GLU A 141 6.46 5.50 7.13
C GLU A 141 7.34 6.74 7.08
N TYR A 142 6.70 7.88 7.29
CA TYR A 142 7.34 9.14 7.61
C TYR A 142 7.07 9.51 9.08
N GLU A 143 7.71 10.57 9.57
CA GLU A 143 7.52 11.06 10.93
C GLU A 143 6.09 11.53 11.19
N ASP A 144 5.42 12.07 10.17
CA ASP A 144 4.10 12.70 10.26
C ASP A 144 2.97 11.95 9.51
N GLU A 145 3.30 11.01 8.63
CA GLU A 145 2.30 10.23 7.89
C GLU A 145 2.72 8.80 7.52
N TYR A 146 1.72 7.98 7.22
CA TYR A 146 1.88 6.70 6.52
C TYR A 146 1.34 6.82 5.10
N ILE A 147 2.02 6.17 4.16
CA ILE A 147 1.63 6.10 2.76
C ILE A 147 1.62 4.64 2.35
N HIS A 148 0.58 4.23 1.64
CA HIS A 148 0.50 2.96 0.94
C HIS A 148 0.28 3.25 -0.54
N PHE A 149 1.15 2.69 -1.38
CA PHE A 149 1.03 2.73 -2.82
C PHE A 149 0.70 1.32 -3.30
N TYR A 150 -0.41 1.20 -4.00
CA TYR A 150 -0.89 -0.03 -4.59
C TYR A 150 -1.01 0.17 -6.09
N TRP A 151 -0.46 -0.76 -6.86
CA TRP A 151 -0.64 -0.87 -8.29
C TRP A 151 -1.03 -2.31 -8.61
N ASP A 152 -2.00 -2.52 -9.48
CA ASP A 152 -2.36 -3.83 -10.01
C ASP A 152 -2.67 -3.77 -11.50
N THR A 153 -2.65 -4.93 -12.15
CA THR A 153 -3.10 -5.12 -13.53
C THR A 153 -3.80 -6.46 -13.69
N THR A 154 -4.73 -6.56 -14.64
CA THR A 154 -5.37 -7.84 -15.02
C THR A 154 -4.80 -8.46 -16.31
N ALA A 155 -3.75 -7.83 -16.87
CA ALA A 155 -3.12 -8.19 -18.15
C ALA A 155 -2.39 -9.55 -18.14
#